data_AF-A0A2D8A418-F1
#
_entry.id   AF-A0A2D8A418-F1
#
_cell.length_a   1.000
_cell.length_b   1.000
_cell.length_c   1.000
_cell.angle_alpha   90.00
_cell.angle_beta   90.00
_cell.angle_gamma   90.00
#
_symmetry.space_group_name_H-M   'P 1'
#
loop_
_entity.id
_entity.type
_entity.pdbx_description
1 polymer ?
#
loop_
_entity_poly.entity_id
_entity_poly.type
_entity_poly.pdbx_seq_one_letter_code
_entity_poly.pdbx_strand_id
1 'polypeptide(L)'
;MEYENGTHPLDEDSDDDSIVMRPVFVDGIVDSYLRDGNLSDGREIFKYGTNPLDNDTDGDMMPDFYEYYRGWNETNDNWSSLMHISVVWHQVTSVVWKPVQVSNGVISRPALDWAWFTHDPTDPTDAGQDADNDGSWDCSGGSCVYQPFNNFQEYYGVVNASMSSPSLIRDSSILDCAGNQVSEWWQLRESLLGTCSGSSAISTNYFRMNKINDNDMLYALVIQDNDLDYENVDNSNDITLLNGEWADSFNRIAGDQYHLPNIFLGEYVYGWWVLDIDGDQIADGTDPTNWDTDGDWLNDHFEIEDDLLDGLRGNSGSPIRYDDRST
;
A
#
# COMPACT_ATOMS: atom_id res chain seq x y z
N MET A 1 -31.10 -1.79 18.31
CA MET A 1 -29.82 -1.99 17.61
C MET A 1 -29.61 -0.82 16.68
N GLU A 2 -29.86 -0.91 15.38
CA GLU A 2 -29.51 0.15 14.41
C GLU A 2 -30.10 1.54 14.74
N TYR A 3 -31.42 1.65 14.93
CA TYR A 3 -32.03 2.93 15.31
C TYR A 3 -31.45 3.58 16.59
N GLU A 4 -31.01 2.76 17.56
CA GLU A 4 -30.44 3.27 18.82
C GLU A 4 -29.00 3.74 18.64
N ASN A 5 -28.30 3.27 17.60
CA ASN A 5 -26.94 3.63 17.24
C ASN A 5 -26.87 4.62 16.07
N GLY A 6 -28.01 5.14 15.61
CA GLY A 6 -28.05 6.13 14.54
C GLY A 6 -28.04 5.56 13.12
N THR A 7 -27.93 4.24 12.98
CA THR A 7 -27.91 3.55 11.70
C THR A 7 -29.30 3.05 11.27
N HIS A 8 -29.43 2.55 10.02
CA HIS A 8 -30.73 2.34 9.39
C HIS A 8 -31.08 0.86 9.11
N PRO A 9 -32.20 0.29 9.64
CA PRO A 9 -32.67 -1.11 9.47
C PRO A 9 -32.67 -1.79 8.10
N LEU A 10 -32.47 -1.05 7.02
CA LEU A 10 -32.46 -1.53 5.63
C LEU A 10 -31.14 -1.23 4.92
N ASP A 11 -30.17 -0.70 5.67
CA ASP A 11 -28.83 -0.34 5.23
C ASP A 11 -27.88 -1.04 6.17
N GLU A 12 -27.10 -2.00 5.65
CA GLU A 12 -26.29 -2.86 6.51
C GLU A 12 -24.90 -2.25 6.82
N ASP A 13 -24.56 -1.12 6.19
CA ASP A 13 -23.22 -0.51 6.12
C ASP A 13 -23.39 1.02 5.92
N SER A 14 -23.62 1.77 6.98
CA SER A 14 -24.19 3.12 6.88
C SER A 14 -23.21 4.22 6.43
N ASP A 15 -21.91 3.99 6.52
CA ASP A 15 -20.82 4.83 6.01
C ASP A 15 -20.14 4.26 4.75
N ASP A 16 -20.70 3.18 4.20
CA ASP A 16 -20.30 2.54 2.94
C ASP A 16 -18.82 2.07 2.91
N ASP A 17 -18.24 1.67 4.04
CA ASP A 17 -16.83 1.28 4.14
C ASP A 17 -16.56 -0.25 4.14
N SER A 18 -17.61 -1.08 4.08
CA SER A 18 -17.49 -2.53 3.84
C SER A 18 -17.11 -2.85 2.39
N ILE A 19 -15.98 -2.33 1.93
CA ILE A 19 -15.57 -2.34 0.52
C ILE A 19 -14.48 -3.35 0.20
N VAL A 20 -13.80 -3.90 1.21
CA VAL A 20 -12.74 -4.92 1.06
C VAL A 20 -13.18 -6.06 0.13
N MET A 21 -12.33 -6.41 -0.82
CA MET A 21 -12.57 -7.44 -1.81
C MET A 21 -11.67 -8.65 -1.57
N ARG A 22 -12.26 -9.84 -1.53
CA ARG A 22 -11.54 -11.10 -1.29
C ARG A 22 -11.56 -12.01 -2.52
N PRO A 23 -10.41 -12.48 -3.03
CA PRO A 23 -10.35 -13.43 -4.13
C PRO A 23 -10.86 -14.82 -3.72
N VAL A 24 -11.59 -15.47 -4.63
CA VAL A 24 -12.04 -16.86 -4.52
C VAL A 24 -11.30 -17.69 -5.55
N PHE A 25 -10.56 -18.69 -5.06
CA PHE A 25 -9.74 -19.56 -5.89
C PHE A 25 -10.45 -20.89 -6.20
N VAL A 26 -10.43 -21.29 -7.47
CA VAL A 26 -10.85 -22.62 -7.94
C VAL A 26 -9.70 -23.22 -8.74
N ASP A 27 -9.21 -24.39 -8.32
CA ASP A 27 -8.05 -25.07 -8.92
C ASP A 27 -6.78 -24.19 -9.03
N GLY A 28 -6.60 -23.25 -8.10
CA GLY A 28 -5.44 -22.35 -8.05
C GLY A 28 -5.53 -21.12 -8.96
N ILE A 29 -6.68 -20.88 -9.59
CA ILE A 29 -6.94 -19.69 -10.41
C ILE A 29 -8.05 -18.88 -9.74
N VAL A 30 -7.97 -17.55 -9.83
CA VAL A 30 -9.06 -16.70 -9.36
C VAL A 30 -10.28 -16.86 -10.25
N ASP A 31 -11.39 -17.27 -9.64
CA ASP A 31 -12.68 -17.47 -10.29
C ASP A 31 -13.57 -16.24 -10.13
N SER A 32 -13.60 -15.69 -8.92
CA SER A 32 -14.46 -14.56 -8.55
C SER A 32 -13.90 -13.78 -7.37
N TYR A 33 -14.47 -12.61 -7.11
CA TYR A 33 -14.20 -11.82 -5.91
C TYR A 33 -15.50 -11.58 -5.16
N LEU A 34 -15.39 -11.55 -3.83
CA LEU A 34 -16.49 -11.30 -2.93
C LEU A 34 -16.18 -10.07 -2.08
N ARG A 35 -17.14 -9.15 -2.00
CA ARG A 35 -17.10 -8.05 -1.03
C ARG A 35 -17.22 -8.62 0.38
N ASP A 36 -16.35 -8.15 1.26
CA ASP A 36 -16.31 -8.53 2.66
C ASP A 36 -17.20 -7.61 3.49
N GLY A 37 -18.39 -8.09 3.86
CA GLY A 37 -19.30 -7.39 4.77
C GLY A 37 -18.90 -7.52 6.25
N ASN A 38 -17.60 -7.41 6.54
CA ASN A 38 -17.12 -7.49 7.91
C ASN A 38 -17.33 -6.17 8.66
N LEU A 39 -17.23 -5.02 8.00
CA LEU A 39 -17.52 -3.71 8.59
C LEU A 39 -19.01 -3.31 8.50
N SER A 40 -19.93 -4.28 8.44
CA SER A 40 -21.36 -3.95 8.58
C SER A 40 -21.62 -3.29 9.93
N ASP A 41 -22.60 -2.38 10.03
CA ASP A 41 -22.94 -1.63 11.25
C ASP A 41 -22.91 -2.47 12.53
N GLY A 42 -23.53 -3.65 12.47
CA GLY A 42 -23.64 -4.54 13.63
C GLY A 42 -22.29 -5.09 14.07
N ARG A 43 -21.41 -5.43 13.14
CA ARG A 43 -20.09 -6.01 13.45
C ARG A 43 -19.13 -4.95 13.94
N GLU A 44 -19.17 -3.76 13.36
CA GLU A 44 -18.46 -2.60 13.88
C GLU A 44 -18.79 -2.35 15.35
N ILE A 45 -20.07 -2.24 15.69
CA ILE A 45 -20.51 -1.95 17.05
C ILE A 45 -20.21 -3.10 18.04
N PHE A 46 -20.44 -4.35 17.63
CA PHE A 46 -20.40 -5.50 18.57
C PHE A 46 -19.10 -6.29 18.56
N LYS A 47 -18.25 -6.12 17.54
CA LYS A 47 -17.01 -6.87 17.40
C LYS A 47 -15.79 -5.96 17.38
N TYR A 48 -15.78 -4.94 16.51
CA TYR A 48 -14.58 -4.15 16.24
C TYR A 48 -14.45 -2.91 17.13
N GLY A 49 -15.57 -2.37 17.60
CA GLY A 49 -15.58 -1.13 18.37
C GLY A 49 -15.48 0.13 17.51
N THR A 50 -15.59 -0.01 16.18
CA THR A 50 -15.60 1.10 15.21
C THR A 50 -16.95 1.83 15.19
N ASN A 51 -16.97 3.00 14.57
CA ASN A 51 -18.12 3.87 14.45
C ASN A 51 -18.78 3.69 13.08
N PRO A 52 -19.98 3.08 13.00
CA PRO A 52 -20.65 2.71 11.73
C PRO A 52 -21.22 3.91 10.94
N LEU A 53 -20.77 5.11 11.24
CA LEU A 53 -21.21 6.36 10.62
C LEU A 53 -20.00 7.20 10.19
N ASP A 54 -18.81 6.61 10.23
CA ASP A 54 -17.52 7.28 10.08
C ASP A 54 -16.47 6.26 9.61
N ASN A 55 -16.11 6.36 8.32
CA ASN A 55 -15.20 5.44 7.64
C ASN A 55 -13.69 5.65 7.96
N ASP A 56 -13.42 6.33 9.07
CA ASP A 56 -12.13 6.67 9.69
C ASP A 56 -12.45 6.99 11.16
N THR A 57 -12.72 5.95 11.94
CA THR A 57 -13.33 6.01 13.27
C THR A 57 -12.52 6.85 14.25
N ASP A 58 -11.19 6.81 14.17
CA ASP A 58 -10.31 7.52 15.09
C ASP A 58 -9.73 8.83 14.54
N GLY A 59 -9.99 9.11 13.26
CA GLY A 59 -9.68 10.37 12.59
C GLY A 59 -8.20 10.54 12.26
N ASP A 60 -7.47 9.43 12.14
CA ASP A 60 -6.06 9.38 11.80
C ASP A 60 -5.79 9.38 10.28
N MET A 61 -6.83 9.61 9.47
CA MET A 61 -6.77 9.61 8.02
C MET A 61 -6.32 8.27 7.41
N MET A 62 -6.42 7.17 8.13
CA MET A 62 -6.40 5.82 7.59
C MET A 62 -7.84 5.29 7.63
N PRO A 63 -8.38 4.77 6.53
CA PRO A 63 -9.75 4.31 6.55
C PRO A 63 -9.90 2.97 7.27
N ASP A 64 -11.01 2.81 7.99
CA ASP A 64 -11.34 1.60 8.76
C ASP A 64 -11.24 0.33 7.92
N PHE A 65 -11.62 0.36 6.63
CA PHE A 65 -11.51 -0.81 5.73
C PHE A 65 -10.06 -1.28 5.54
N TYR A 66 -9.13 -0.32 5.44
CA TYR A 66 -7.71 -0.60 5.22
C TYR A 66 -7.10 -1.19 6.48
N GLU A 67 -7.38 -0.55 7.61
CA GLU A 67 -6.92 -1.00 8.92
C GLU A 67 -7.52 -2.35 9.30
N TYR A 68 -8.81 -2.56 8.98
CA TYR A 68 -9.47 -3.83 9.12
C TYR A 68 -8.77 -4.94 8.32
N TYR A 69 -8.45 -4.66 7.07
CA TYR A 69 -7.77 -5.63 6.21
C TYR A 69 -6.36 -5.97 6.71
N ARG A 70 -5.60 -4.97 7.16
CA ARG A 70 -4.19 -5.12 7.56
C ARG A 70 -4.03 -5.64 9.01
N GLY A 71 -4.80 -5.10 9.96
CA GLY A 71 -4.57 -5.25 11.39
C GLY A 71 -5.36 -6.36 12.07
N TRP A 72 -6.56 -6.68 11.58
CA TRP A 72 -7.47 -7.56 12.32
C TRP A 72 -6.92 -8.99 12.45
N ASN A 73 -6.68 -9.42 13.69
CA ASN A 73 -6.25 -10.76 14.04
C ASN A 73 -7.41 -11.59 14.62
N GLU A 74 -8.10 -12.33 13.74
CA GLU A 74 -9.23 -13.20 14.12
C GLU A 74 -8.87 -14.27 15.18
N THR A 75 -7.59 -14.65 15.33
CA THR A 75 -7.18 -15.67 16.32
C THR A 75 -7.19 -15.11 17.74
N ASN A 76 -6.81 -13.85 17.89
CA ASN A 76 -6.67 -13.18 19.18
C ASN A 76 -7.77 -12.16 19.46
N ASP A 77 -8.65 -11.89 18.48
CA ASP A 77 -9.75 -10.93 18.56
C ASP A 77 -9.23 -9.52 18.90
N ASN A 78 -8.17 -9.11 18.19
CA ASN A 78 -7.49 -7.82 18.39
C ASN A 78 -6.80 -7.34 17.10
N TRP A 79 -6.23 -6.13 17.18
CA TRP A 79 -5.64 -5.38 16.07
C TRP A 79 -4.12 -5.56 15.89
N SER A 80 -3.51 -6.48 16.64
CA SER A 80 -2.05 -6.62 16.66
C SER A 80 -1.57 -8.05 16.40
N SER A 81 -0.52 -8.16 15.58
CA SER A 81 0.13 -9.43 15.24
C SER A 81 1.64 -9.35 15.44
N LEU A 82 2.24 -10.40 16.01
CA LEU A 82 3.69 -10.53 16.10
C LEU A 82 4.20 -11.13 14.79
N MET A 83 5.00 -10.38 14.04
CA MET A 83 5.44 -10.69 12.68
C MET A 83 6.97 -10.58 12.55
N HIS A 84 7.55 -11.32 11.60
CA HIS A 84 9.00 -11.34 11.34
C HIS A 84 9.33 -10.47 10.14
N ILE A 85 9.18 -9.17 10.33
CA ILE A 85 9.13 -8.15 9.26
C ILE A 85 10.14 -7.02 9.46
N SER A 86 10.70 -6.85 10.67
CA SER A 86 11.49 -5.67 11.01
C SER A 86 12.89 -5.74 10.43
N VAL A 87 13.24 -4.84 9.52
CA VAL A 87 14.52 -4.79 8.83
C VAL A 87 15.67 -4.57 9.80
N VAL A 88 16.64 -5.49 9.77
CA VAL A 88 17.92 -5.34 10.46
C VAL A 88 18.91 -4.61 9.55
N TRP A 89 19.09 -3.33 9.80
CA TRP A 89 19.93 -2.46 8.99
C TRP A 89 21.43 -2.81 9.06
N HIS A 90 22.08 -2.84 7.90
CA HIS A 90 23.52 -3.01 7.78
C HIS A 90 24.25 -1.68 7.66
N GLN A 91 25.17 -1.43 8.60
CA GLN A 91 26.04 -0.27 8.58
C GLN A 91 27.21 -0.48 7.60
N VAL A 92 27.10 0.09 6.39
CA VAL A 92 28.16 0.03 5.37
C VAL A 92 29.34 0.95 5.76
N THR A 93 29.01 2.16 6.20
CA THR A 93 29.99 3.13 6.74
C THR A 93 29.41 3.83 7.96
N SER A 94 30.18 4.69 8.62
CA SER A 94 29.66 5.47 9.76
C SER A 94 28.48 6.40 9.41
N VAL A 95 28.22 6.64 8.12
CA VAL A 95 27.17 7.55 7.62
C VAL A 95 26.30 6.93 6.53
N VAL A 96 26.41 5.62 6.30
CA VAL A 96 25.63 4.92 5.26
C VAL A 96 25.10 3.61 5.86
N TRP A 97 23.79 3.51 5.88
CA TRP A 97 23.03 2.34 6.32
C TRP A 97 22.20 1.84 5.14
N LYS A 98 22.12 0.52 4.98
CA LYS A 98 21.36 -0.12 3.91
C LYS A 98 20.57 -1.32 4.44
N PRO A 99 19.36 -1.58 3.92
CA PRO A 99 18.51 -2.70 4.31
C PRO A 99 18.98 -3.97 3.57
N VAL A 100 20.22 -4.40 3.80
CA VAL A 100 20.80 -5.56 3.12
C VAL A 100 21.58 -6.40 4.11
N GLN A 101 21.84 -7.66 3.78
CA GLN A 101 22.78 -8.49 4.51
C GLN A 101 24.01 -8.79 3.65
N VAL A 102 25.19 -8.44 4.16
CA VAL A 102 26.46 -8.71 3.47
C VAL A 102 27.20 -9.85 4.15
N SER A 103 27.37 -10.97 3.44
CA SER A 103 28.06 -12.15 3.97
C SER A 103 28.89 -12.84 2.89
N ASN A 104 30.17 -13.10 3.17
CA ASN A 104 31.09 -13.79 2.26
C ASN A 104 31.16 -13.22 0.82
N GLY A 105 30.91 -11.92 0.66
CA GLY A 105 30.89 -11.25 -0.65
C GLY A 105 29.59 -11.36 -1.43
N VAL A 106 28.53 -11.91 -0.81
CA VAL A 106 27.15 -11.93 -1.33
C VAL A 106 26.36 -10.82 -0.64
N ILE A 107 25.55 -10.08 -1.41
CA ILE A 107 24.60 -9.10 -0.90
C ILE A 107 23.21 -9.74 -1.02
N SER A 108 22.65 -10.18 0.11
CA SER A 108 21.30 -10.73 0.15
C SER A 108 20.30 -9.73 0.71
N ARG A 109 19.01 -10.03 0.59
CA ARG A 109 17.91 -9.38 1.33
C ARG A 109 18.26 -9.22 2.82
N PRO A 110 17.73 -8.19 3.50
CA PRO A 110 18.03 -7.94 4.90
C PRO A 110 17.64 -9.13 5.76
N ALA A 111 18.36 -9.30 6.87
CA ALA A 111 17.81 -10.11 7.96
C ALA A 111 16.62 -9.34 8.54
N LEU A 112 15.58 -10.08 8.93
CA LEU A 112 14.42 -9.51 9.60
C LEU A 112 14.42 -9.94 11.07
N ASP A 113 13.86 -9.11 11.93
CA ASP A 113 13.59 -9.35 13.35
C ASP A 113 12.07 -9.38 13.60
N TRP A 114 11.68 -9.87 14.78
CA TRP A 114 10.28 -9.88 15.19
C TRP A 114 9.82 -8.50 15.69
N ALA A 115 8.73 -7.99 15.13
CA ALA A 115 8.05 -6.78 15.56
C ALA A 115 6.55 -7.01 15.76
N TRP A 116 5.93 -6.17 16.59
CA TRP A 116 4.49 -6.09 16.68
C TRP A 116 3.99 -5.12 15.63
N PHE A 117 3.12 -5.62 14.76
CA PHE A 117 2.40 -4.82 13.78
C PHE A 117 0.98 -4.58 14.30
N THR A 118 0.50 -3.34 14.18
CA THR A 118 -0.84 -2.94 14.59
C THR A 118 -1.46 -2.02 13.55
N HIS A 119 -2.70 -2.30 13.20
CA HIS A 119 -3.64 -1.34 12.61
C HIS A 119 -4.94 -1.42 13.39
N ASP A 120 -5.25 -0.40 14.17
CA ASP A 120 -6.38 -0.34 15.08
C ASP A 120 -7.22 0.90 14.76
N PRO A 121 -8.37 0.76 14.07
CA PRO A 121 -9.22 1.89 13.65
C PRO A 121 -9.84 2.66 14.82
N THR A 122 -9.49 2.32 16.06
CA THR A 122 -9.95 2.98 17.28
C THR A 122 -8.82 3.65 18.07
N ASP A 123 -7.57 3.57 17.60
CA ASP A 123 -6.38 4.16 18.22
C ASP A 123 -5.51 4.91 17.21
N PRO A 124 -5.63 6.25 17.10
CA PRO A 124 -5.06 7.06 16.02
C PRO A 124 -3.53 7.21 16.09
N THR A 125 -2.89 6.48 17.00
CA THR A 125 -1.44 6.52 17.21
C THR A 125 -0.70 5.44 16.41
N ASP A 126 -1.42 4.46 15.89
CA ASP A 126 -0.91 3.40 15.04
C ASP A 126 -0.54 3.88 13.62
N ALA A 127 -1.21 4.89 13.05
CA ALA A 127 -0.76 5.59 11.83
C ALA A 127 0.69 6.05 11.89
N GLY A 128 1.20 6.35 13.10
CA GLY A 128 2.58 6.78 13.33
C GLY A 128 3.58 5.64 13.56
N GLN A 129 3.14 4.38 13.55
CA GLN A 129 4.00 3.20 13.76
C GLN A 129 4.69 2.80 12.46
N ASP A 130 5.86 2.19 12.61
CA ASP A 130 6.74 1.71 11.54
C ASP A 130 7.31 0.37 12.04
N ALA A 131 6.61 -0.71 11.72
CA ALA A 131 6.84 -2.03 12.31
C ALA A 131 7.91 -2.83 11.55
N ASP A 132 7.91 -2.73 10.24
CA ASP A 132 8.89 -3.35 9.35
C ASP A 132 10.21 -2.55 9.28
N ASN A 133 10.28 -1.36 9.88
CA ASN A 133 11.52 -0.60 10.11
C ASN A 133 12.27 -0.29 8.80
N ASP A 134 11.52 0.15 7.81
CA ASP A 134 11.95 0.27 6.42
C ASP A 134 12.14 1.72 5.94
N GLY A 135 12.22 2.68 6.86
CA GLY A 135 12.46 4.09 6.53
C GLY A 135 13.90 4.40 6.15
N SER A 136 14.47 5.46 6.72
CA SER A 136 15.80 5.94 6.34
C SER A 136 16.66 6.39 7.52
N TRP A 137 17.89 6.83 7.24
CA TRP A 137 18.83 7.29 8.25
C TRP A 137 19.38 8.68 7.90
N ASP A 138 19.07 9.68 8.73
CA ASP A 138 19.69 11.01 8.64
C ASP A 138 21.01 11.03 9.42
N CYS A 139 22.13 11.06 8.71
CA CYS A 139 23.47 11.14 9.28
C CYS A 139 24.11 12.54 9.19
N SER A 140 23.35 13.58 8.82
CA SER A 140 23.86 14.95 8.61
C SER A 140 24.36 15.61 9.91
N GLY A 141 23.81 15.22 11.06
CA GLY A 141 24.10 15.79 12.39
C GLY A 141 25.34 15.23 13.10
N GLY A 142 26.15 14.38 12.45
CA GLY A 142 27.31 13.72 13.06
C GLY A 142 27.01 12.45 13.84
N SER A 143 25.73 12.14 14.07
CA SER A 143 25.20 10.84 14.46
C SER A 143 24.03 10.50 13.55
N CYS A 144 23.92 9.24 13.13
CA CYS A 144 22.78 8.79 12.35
C CYS A 144 21.53 8.64 13.24
N VAL A 145 20.43 9.23 12.81
CA VAL A 145 19.12 9.14 13.45
C VAL A 145 18.16 8.50 12.45
N TYR A 146 17.53 7.41 12.85
CA TYR A 146 16.51 6.75 12.05
C TYR A 146 15.32 7.69 11.82
N GLN A 147 14.84 7.74 10.58
CA GLN A 147 13.63 8.44 10.17
C GLN A 147 12.61 7.37 9.76
N PRO A 148 11.48 7.25 10.49
CA PRO A 148 10.51 6.22 10.19
C PRO A 148 9.80 6.47 8.87
N PHE A 149 9.39 5.39 8.22
CA PHE A 149 8.38 5.38 7.17
C PHE A 149 7.17 4.66 7.76
N ASN A 150 6.21 5.44 8.22
CA ASN A 150 5.13 4.91 9.03
C ASN A 150 3.94 4.45 8.19
N ASN A 151 3.04 3.69 8.82
CA ASN A 151 1.76 3.23 8.30
C ASN A 151 1.00 4.30 7.46
N PHE A 152 0.92 5.54 7.96
CA PHE A 152 0.29 6.65 7.25
C PHE A 152 1.05 7.01 5.95
N GLN A 153 2.37 7.12 6.04
CA GLN A 153 3.23 7.47 4.92
C GLN A 153 3.20 6.40 3.81
N GLU A 154 3.08 5.14 4.19
CA GLU A 154 2.94 4.00 3.29
C GLU A 154 1.62 4.01 2.53
N TYR A 155 0.50 4.17 3.25
CA TYR A 155 -0.83 4.25 2.65
C TYR A 155 -0.93 5.35 1.57
N TYR A 156 -0.25 6.49 1.80
CA TYR A 156 -0.25 7.63 0.90
C TYR A 156 0.95 7.69 -0.06
N GLY A 157 1.94 6.81 0.11
CA GLY A 157 3.21 6.83 -0.60
C GLY A 157 3.95 8.16 -0.48
N VAL A 158 4.15 8.68 0.74
CA VAL A 158 4.76 10.01 1.00
C VAL A 158 5.94 9.92 1.96
N VAL A 159 7.12 10.41 1.58
CA VAL A 159 8.29 10.47 2.49
C VAL A 159 8.57 11.85 3.07
N ASN A 160 7.79 12.87 2.69
CA ASN A 160 7.99 14.23 3.16
C ASN A 160 7.60 14.34 4.64
N ALA A 161 8.53 14.74 5.50
CA ALA A 161 8.27 14.96 6.93
C ALA A 161 7.19 16.01 7.24
N SER A 162 6.79 16.84 6.26
CA SER A 162 5.65 17.77 6.39
C SER A 162 4.29 17.12 6.06
N MET A 163 4.30 15.84 5.69
CA MET A 163 3.15 15.03 5.26
C MET A 163 3.22 13.64 5.90
N SER A 164 3.69 13.53 7.15
CA SER A 164 3.87 12.25 7.85
C SER A 164 2.82 11.98 8.94
N SER A 165 1.82 12.86 9.06
CA SER A 165 0.70 12.66 9.99
C SER A 165 -0.52 13.51 9.60
N PRO A 166 -1.72 13.14 10.09
CA PRO A 166 -2.96 13.87 9.84
C PRO A 166 -2.92 15.32 10.31
N SER A 167 -2.29 15.55 11.46
CA SER A 167 -2.14 16.90 12.01
C SER A 167 -1.33 17.80 11.07
N LEU A 168 -0.26 17.27 10.47
CA LEU A 168 0.57 18.01 9.52
C LEU A 168 -0.19 18.28 8.20
N ILE A 169 -0.99 17.32 7.72
CA ILE A 169 -1.84 17.52 6.55
C ILE A 169 -2.88 18.60 6.79
N ARG A 170 -3.59 18.54 7.92
CA ARG A 170 -4.60 19.53 8.28
C ARG A 170 -3.99 20.91 8.54
N ASP A 171 -2.73 21.00 8.97
CA ASP A 171 -1.99 22.27 9.09
C ASP A 171 -1.37 22.77 7.76
N SER A 172 -1.34 21.91 6.73
CA SER A 172 -0.82 22.23 5.41
C SER A 172 -1.82 23.01 4.55
N SER A 173 -1.33 23.55 3.44
CA SER A 173 -2.18 24.20 2.41
C SER A 173 -2.55 23.25 1.27
N ILE A 174 -2.56 21.93 1.50
CA ILE A 174 -2.99 20.95 0.50
C ILE A 174 -4.49 21.12 0.28
N LEU A 175 -4.86 21.21 -1.00
CA LEU A 175 -6.25 21.37 -1.39
C LEU A 175 -6.77 20.05 -1.96
N ASP A 176 -8.03 19.74 -1.65
CA ASP A 176 -8.83 18.75 -2.33
C ASP A 176 -9.05 19.15 -3.80
N CYS A 177 -9.72 18.27 -4.52
CA CYS A 177 -10.02 18.46 -5.92
C CYS A 177 -11.06 19.55 -6.22
N ALA A 178 -11.83 19.95 -5.22
CA ALA A 178 -12.76 21.07 -5.29
C ALA A 178 -12.09 22.41 -4.88
N GLY A 179 -10.82 22.39 -4.49
CA GLY A 179 -10.06 23.57 -4.05
C GLY A 179 -10.29 23.95 -2.58
N ASN A 180 -10.90 23.07 -1.78
CA ASN A 180 -11.02 23.23 -0.33
C ASN A 180 -9.81 22.62 0.37
N GLN A 181 -9.59 22.98 1.63
CA GLN A 181 -8.54 22.36 2.43
C GLN A 181 -8.91 20.90 2.76
N VAL A 182 -7.93 20.01 2.67
CA VAL A 182 -8.10 18.59 3.03
C VAL A 182 -8.39 18.44 4.52
N SER A 183 -9.45 17.71 4.84
CA SER A 183 -9.80 17.29 6.21
C SER A 183 -9.94 15.77 6.36
N GLU A 184 -10.25 15.07 5.28
CA GLU A 184 -10.56 13.64 5.25
C GLU A 184 -9.54 12.83 4.44
N TRP A 185 -9.44 11.53 4.71
CA TRP A 185 -8.45 10.65 4.09
C TRP A 185 -8.60 10.55 2.57
N TRP A 186 -9.85 10.44 2.07
CA TRP A 186 -10.13 10.28 0.65
C TRP A 186 -9.77 11.54 -0.13
N GLN A 187 -9.97 12.72 0.47
CA GLN A 187 -9.59 14.00 -0.14
C GLN A 187 -8.07 14.09 -0.33
N LEU A 188 -7.30 13.63 0.67
CA LEU A 188 -5.85 13.58 0.55
C LEU A 188 -5.42 12.61 -0.55
N ARG A 189 -6.00 11.40 -0.54
CA ARG A 189 -5.71 10.34 -1.51
C ARG A 189 -5.98 10.82 -2.94
N GLU A 190 -7.16 11.39 -3.17
CA GLU A 190 -7.54 11.97 -4.47
C GLU A 190 -6.56 13.06 -4.95
N SER A 191 -6.16 13.97 -4.06
CA SER A 191 -5.22 15.04 -4.38
C SER A 191 -3.81 14.53 -4.67
N LEU A 192 -3.33 13.54 -3.92
CA LEU A 192 -2.00 12.95 -4.10
C LEU A 192 -1.88 12.10 -5.36
N LEU A 193 -2.93 11.34 -5.68
CA LEU A 193 -2.98 10.47 -6.86
C LEU A 193 -3.45 11.23 -8.11
N GLY A 194 -3.94 12.45 -7.93
CA GLY A 194 -4.39 13.34 -8.99
C GLY A 194 -5.64 12.84 -9.72
N THR A 195 -6.40 11.91 -9.14
CA THR A 195 -7.57 11.24 -9.75
C THR A 195 -8.60 12.24 -10.30
N CYS A 196 -8.67 13.42 -9.70
CA CYS A 196 -9.55 14.50 -10.09
C CYS A 196 -9.18 15.24 -11.37
N SER A 197 -7.94 15.07 -11.84
CA SER A 197 -7.44 15.67 -13.08
C SER A 197 -7.73 14.78 -14.30
N GLY A 198 -8.53 13.73 -14.13
CA GLY A 198 -8.97 12.82 -15.18
C GLY A 198 -7.78 12.18 -15.88
N SER A 199 -7.73 12.26 -17.21
CA SER A 199 -6.66 11.63 -18.02
C SER A 199 -5.26 12.17 -17.76
N SER A 200 -5.10 13.31 -17.07
CA SER A 200 -3.77 13.81 -16.70
C SER A 200 -3.19 13.15 -15.45
N ALA A 201 -4.03 12.50 -14.63
CA ALA A 201 -3.61 11.68 -13.50
C ALA A 201 -2.83 10.44 -13.95
N ILE A 202 -3.12 9.93 -15.15
CA ILE A 202 -2.55 8.70 -15.68
C ILE A 202 -1.01 8.68 -15.64
N SER A 203 -0.37 9.81 -15.95
CA SER A 203 1.10 9.91 -16.01
C SER A 203 1.76 10.28 -14.68
N THR A 204 0.96 10.53 -13.63
CA THR A 204 1.47 10.98 -12.33
C THR A 204 0.92 10.21 -11.14
N ASN A 205 -0.08 9.35 -11.36
CA ASN A 205 -0.65 8.50 -10.32
C ASN A 205 0.37 7.41 -10.00
N TYR A 206 0.95 7.56 -8.81
CA TYR A 206 2.02 6.74 -8.30
C TYR A 206 1.59 5.28 -8.09
N PHE A 207 0.33 5.07 -7.71
CA PHE A 207 -0.28 3.77 -7.41
C PHE A 207 -1.15 3.23 -8.55
N ARG A 208 -1.01 3.78 -9.77
CA ARG A 208 -1.69 3.21 -10.95
C ARG A 208 -1.11 1.84 -11.26
N MET A 209 -2.02 0.86 -11.40
CA MET A 209 -1.62 -0.52 -11.60
C MET A 209 -1.54 -0.94 -13.06
N ASN A 210 -2.43 -0.44 -13.93
CA ASN A 210 -2.55 -0.94 -15.29
C ASN A 210 -1.55 -0.29 -16.26
N LYS A 211 -1.00 -1.08 -17.18
CA LYS A 211 -0.23 -0.56 -18.32
C LYS A 211 -1.16 -0.07 -19.42
N ILE A 212 -0.88 1.12 -19.98
CA ILE A 212 -1.77 1.76 -20.96
C ILE A 212 -1.33 1.52 -22.41
N ASN A 213 -0.04 1.42 -22.65
CA ASN A 213 0.52 1.14 -23.98
C ASN A 213 1.94 0.57 -23.85
N ASP A 214 2.49 0.04 -24.94
CA ASP A 214 3.79 -0.64 -24.92
C ASP A 214 4.97 0.23 -24.41
N ASN A 215 4.88 1.57 -24.50
CA ASN A 215 5.91 2.49 -24.01
C ASN A 215 5.68 2.98 -22.57
N ASP A 216 4.58 2.56 -21.96
CA ASP A 216 4.23 2.92 -20.59
C ASP A 216 4.96 2.00 -19.62
N MET A 217 5.86 2.60 -18.83
CA MET A 217 6.63 1.90 -17.79
C MET A 217 6.02 2.09 -16.40
N LEU A 218 4.93 2.87 -16.30
CA LEU A 218 4.28 3.19 -15.03
C LEU A 218 3.09 2.25 -14.83
N TYR A 219 3.38 1.02 -14.45
CA TYR A 219 2.39 -0.01 -14.16
C TYR A 219 2.90 -0.89 -13.03
N ALA A 220 1.97 -1.55 -12.35
CA ALA A 220 2.30 -2.36 -11.20
C ALA A 220 2.88 -3.72 -11.62
N LEU A 221 3.98 -4.13 -11.01
CA LEU A 221 4.54 -5.46 -11.12
C LEU A 221 4.96 -5.89 -9.72
N VAL A 222 4.44 -7.01 -9.23
CA VAL A 222 4.88 -7.60 -7.97
C VAL A 222 5.40 -9.00 -8.27
N ILE A 223 6.62 -9.27 -7.83
CA ILE A 223 7.30 -10.53 -8.05
C ILE A 223 7.77 -11.14 -6.73
N GLN A 224 7.79 -12.46 -6.69
CA GLN A 224 8.65 -13.18 -5.76
C GLN A 224 9.97 -13.44 -6.47
N ASP A 225 10.91 -12.51 -6.32
CA ASP A 225 12.29 -12.64 -6.78
C ASP A 225 13.03 -13.69 -5.93
N ASN A 226 13.52 -14.75 -6.57
CA ASN A 226 14.22 -15.85 -5.90
C ASN A 226 15.75 -15.80 -6.06
N ASP A 227 16.29 -14.66 -6.49
CA ASP A 227 17.72 -14.41 -6.50
C ASP A 227 18.29 -14.50 -5.08
N LEU A 228 19.54 -14.97 -4.99
CA LEU A 228 20.26 -15.08 -3.72
C LEU A 228 21.20 -13.90 -3.48
N ASP A 229 21.52 -13.17 -4.53
CA ASP A 229 22.54 -12.14 -4.54
C ASP A 229 22.08 -10.99 -5.41
N TYR A 230 22.06 -9.78 -4.84
CA TYR A 230 21.61 -8.56 -5.50
C TYR A 230 22.31 -8.31 -6.84
N GLU A 231 23.57 -8.71 -6.98
CA GLU A 231 24.36 -8.52 -8.20
C GLU A 231 23.98 -9.45 -9.37
N ASN A 232 23.18 -10.49 -9.12
CA ASN A 232 22.80 -11.48 -10.14
C ASN A 232 21.29 -11.47 -10.33
N VAL A 233 20.85 -11.11 -11.54
CA VAL A 233 19.45 -11.03 -11.93
C VAL A 233 19.06 -12.29 -12.73
N ASP A 234 18.23 -13.18 -12.18
CA ASP A 234 17.72 -14.41 -12.83
C ASP A 234 16.20 -14.48 -12.91
N ASN A 235 15.63 -13.81 -13.92
CA ASN A 235 14.20 -13.79 -14.17
C ASN A 235 13.58 -15.17 -14.50
N SER A 236 14.37 -16.23 -14.67
CA SER A 236 13.85 -17.55 -15.05
C SER A 236 13.19 -18.31 -13.92
N ASN A 237 13.42 -17.88 -12.67
CA ASN A 237 12.93 -18.53 -11.47
C ASN A 237 11.91 -17.68 -10.68
N ASP A 238 11.67 -16.44 -11.12
CA ASP A 238 10.74 -15.52 -10.48
C ASP A 238 9.29 -15.92 -10.67
N ILE A 239 8.46 -15.55 -9.69
CA ILE A 239 7.02 -15.78 -9.73
C ILE A 239 6.32 -14.43 -9.78
N THR A 240 5.58 -14.18 -10.85
CA THR A 240 4.73 -12.99 -10.98
C THR A 240 3.45 -13.14 -10.16
N LEU A 241 3.26 -12.26 -9.18
CA LEU A 241 2.07 -12.20 -8.34
C LEU A 241 1.05 -11.21 -8.89
N LEU A 242 1.52 -10.07 -9.40
CA LEU A 242 0.71 -9.01 -9.99
C LEU A 242 1.41 -8.48 -11.23
N ASN A 243 0.66 -8.25 -12.32
CA ASN A 243 1.23 -7.65 -13.53
C ASN A 243 0.23 -6.76 -14.26
N GLY A 244 0.50 -5.46 -14.28
CA GLY A 244 -0.26 -4.41 -14.96
C GLY A 244 -0.38 -4.55 -16.47
N GLU A 245 0.49 -5.35 -17.11
CA GLU A 245 0.39 -5.66 -18.54
C GLU A 245 -0.59 -6.78 -18.84
N TRP A 246 -1.04 -7.51 -17.82
CA TRP A 246 -1.88 -8.69 -17.96
C TRP A 246 -3.29 -8.42 -17.42
N ALA A 247 -4.27 -9.09 -18.01
CA ALA A 247 -5.66 -9.02 -17.61
C ALA A 247 -6.03 -10.22 -16.72
N ASP A 248 -6.65 -9.92 -15.58
CA ASP A 248 -7.15 -10.92 -14.65
C ASP A 248 -8.12 -11.89 -15.33
N SER A 249 -8.35 -13.08 -14.77
CA SER A 249 -9.41 -13.98 -15.26
C SER A 249 -10.80 -13.46 -14.94
N PHE A 250 -10.95 -12.74 -13.84
CA PHE A 250 -12.21 -12.18 -13.42
C PHE A 250 -12.64 -11.01 -14.29
N ASN A 251 -13.92 -11.05 -14.68
CA ASN A 251 -14.56 -10.05 -15.52
C ASN A 251 -13.86 -9.79 -16.87
N ARG A 252 -12.93 -10.68 -17.29
CA ARG A 252 -12.27 -10.62 -18.58
C ARG A 252 -13.25 -10.88 -19.71
N ILE A 253 -13.24 -9.99 -20.69
CA ILE A 253 -14.25 -9.98 -21.75
C ILE A 253 -13.77 -10.81 -22.94
N ALA A 254 -12.48 -10.75 -23.25
CA ALA A 254 -11.89 -11.45 -24.39
C ALA A 254 -10.41 -11.74 -24.18
N GLY A 255 -9.84 -12.60 -25.03
CA GLY A 255 -8.42 -12.93 -25.01
C GLY A 255 -8.02 -13.90 -23.91
N ASP A 256 -6.73 -14.15 -23.83
CA ASP A 256 -6.09 -14.80 -22.68
C ASP A 256 -5.65 -13.74 -21.66
N GLN A 257 -4.94 -14.14 -20.61
CA GLN A 257 -4.45 -13.20 -19.59
C GLN A 257 -3.35 -12.26 -20.11
N TYR A 258 -2.70 -12.56 -21.24
CA TYR A 258 -1.48 -11.90 -21.69
C TYR A 258 -1.79 -10.72 -22.62
N HIS A 259 -2.64 -9.80 -22.14
CA HIS A 259 -2.96 -8.57 -22.86
C HIS A 259 -3.26 -7.42 -21.88
N LEU A 260 -3.09 -6.19 -22.37
CA LEU A 260 -3.33 -4.97 -21.59
C LEU A 260 -4.79 -4.93 -21.11
N PRO A 261 -5.04 -4.81 -19.78
CA PRO A 261 -6.39 -4.83 -19.24
C PRO A 261 -7.19 -3.61 -19.70
N ASN A 262 -8.42 -3.84 -20.16
CA ASN A 262 -9.35 -2.76 -20.50
C ASN A 262 -10.21 -2.35 -19.30
N ILE A 263 -9.61 -1.53 -18.43
CA ILE A 263 -10.21 -0.95 -17.22
C ILE A 263 -11.60 -0.35 -17.48
N PHE A 264 -11.77 0.35 -18.62
CA PHE A 264 -13.04 1.01 -18.98
C PHE A 264 -14.17 0.03 -19.32
N LEU A 265 -13.84 -1.20 -19.67
CA LEU A 265 -14.83 -2.26 -19.86
C LEU A 265 -14.99 -3.15 -18.62
N GLY A 266 -14.27 -2.85 -17.54
CA GLY A 266 -14.32 -3.56 -16.27
C GLY A 266 -13.37 -4.76 -16.16
N GLU A 267 -12.37 -4.87 -17.05
CA GLU A 267 -11.29 -5.85 -16.85
C GLU A 267 -10.33 -5.34 -15.79
N TYR A 268 -9.84 -6.25 -14.95
CA TYR A 268 -8.90 -5.93 -13.87
C TYR A 268 -7.46 -6.30 -14.26
N VAL A 269 -6.50 -5.66 -13.61
CA VAL A 269 -5.09 -6.05 -13.64
C VAL A 269 -4.93 -7.45 -13.06
N TYR A 270 -4.13 -8.31 -13.70
CA TYR A 270 -3.81 -9.62 -13.13
C TYR A 270 -3.18 -9.47 -11.75
N GLY A 271 -3.72 -10.17 -10.75
CA GLY A 271 -3.17 -10.13 -9.40
C GLY A 271 -3.53 -8.87 -8.60
N TRP A 272 -4.49 -8.05 -9.06
CA TRP A 272 -4.78 -6.74 -8.48
C TRP A 272 -4.97 -6.75 -6.96
N TRP A 273 -5.60 -7.80 -6.42
CA TRP A 273 -5.86 -7.97 -4.99
C TRP A 273 -4.62 -8.00 -4.09
N VAL A 274 -3.43 -8.11 -4.67
CA VAL A 274 -2.16 -8.06 -3.92
C VAL A 274 -1.95 -6.66 -3.34
N LEU A 275 -2.35 -5.61 -4.06
CA LEU A 275 -2.12 -4.21 -3.67
C LEU A 275 -3.41 -3.38 -3.58
N ASP A 276 -4.47 -3.77 -4.26
CA ASP A 276 -5.77 -3.09 -4.26
C ASP A 276 -6.77 -3.90 -3.42
N ILE A 277 -7.14 -3.35 -2.26
CA ILE A 277 -7.96 -4.00 -1.25
C ILE A 277 -9.45 -3.76 -1.56
N ASP A 278 -9.83 -2.58 -2.04
CA ASP A 278 -11.23 -2.17 -2.23
C ASP A 278 -11.79 -2.41 -3.65
N GLY A 279 -10.91 -2.74 -4.60
CA GLY A 279 -11.24 -3.03 -5.99
C GLY A 279 -11.46 -1.80 -6.86
N ASP A 280 -10.94 -0.63 -6.47
CA ASP A 280 -11.01 0.61 -7.25
C ASP A 280 -9.99 0.66 -8.43
N GLN A 281 -9.12 -0.35 -8.53
CA GLN A 281 -8.05 -0.53 -9.52
C GLN A 281 -6.83 0.39 -9.34
N ILE A 282 -6.63 0.88 -8.13
CA ILE A 282 -5.49 1.67 -7.68
C ILE A 282 -4.92 0.99 -6.43
N ALA A 283 -3.60 0.87 -6.33
CA ALA A 283 -2.99 0.25 -5.14
C ALA A 283 -3.24 1.10 -3.87
N ASP A 284 -3.57 0.43 -2.76
CA ASP A 284 -3.83 1.01 -1.44
C ASP A 284 -2.55 1.26 -0.64
N GLY A 285 -1.58 1.92 -1.29
CA GLY A 285 -0.28 2.21 -0.69
C GLY A 285 0.76 1.13 -0.95
N THR A 286 1.87 1.24 -0.22
CA THR A 286 2.82 0.14 0.00
C THR A 286 2.29 -0.83 1.05
N ASP A 287 3.03 -1.90 1.34
CA ASP A 287 2.68 -2.88 2.37
C ASP A 287 3.47 -2.63 3.67
N PRO A 288 2.81 -2.16 4.76
CA PRO A 288 3.44 -1.89 6.06
C PRO A 288 4.04 -3.07 6.81
N THR A 289 3.95 -4.26 6.21
CA THR A 289 4.55 -5.48 6.72
C THR A 289 5.67 -6.00 5.83
N ASN A 290 6.04 -5.25 4.79
CA ASN A 290 7.01 -5.65 3.80
C ASN A 290 7.76 -4.45 3.22
N TRP A 291 8.98 -4.25 3.72
CA TRP A 291 9.96 -3.22 3.35
C TRP A 291 10.26 -3.01 1.84
N ASP A 292 9.81 -3.92 0.99
CA ASP A 292 10.04 -4.04 -0.46
C ASP A 292 8.76 -4.62 -1.08
N THR A 293 7.81 -3.75 -1.37
CA THR A 293 6.43 -4.11 -1.70
C THR A 293 6.30 -4.88 -3.02
N ASP A 294 7.05 -4.51 -4.06
CA ASP A 294 7.06 -5.24 -5.34
C ASP A 294 8.03 -6.41 -5.38
N GLY A 295 8.92 -6.52 -4.39
CA GLY A 295 9.87 -7.61 -4.28
C GLY A 295 11.08 -7.44 -5.19
N ASP A 296 11.41 -6.21 -5.57
CA ASP A 296 12.45 -5.88 -6.54
C ASP A 296 13.84 -5.61 -5.91
N TRP A 297 13.92 -5.73 -4.57
CA TRP A 297 15.06 -5.49 -3.69
C TRP A 297 15.33 -4.03 -3.33
N LEU A 298 14.57 -3.09 -3.89
CA LEU A 298 14.56 -1.74 -3.40
C LEU A 298 13.65 -1.62 -2.19
N ASN A 299 13.89 -0.55 -1.45
CA ASN A 299 13.14 -0.28 -0.25
C ASN A 299 12.12 0.80 -0.57
N ASP A 300 10.89 0.60 -0.13
CA ASP A 300 9.74 1.42 -0.52
C ASP A 300 9.97 2.91 -0.25
N HIS A 301 10.48 3.25 0.94
CA HIS A 301 10.83 4.62 1.28
C HIS A 301 11.83 5.22 0.28
N PHE A 302 12.90 4.50 -0.09
CA PHE A 302 13.91 5.04 -1.02
C PHE A 302 13.37 5.27 -2.42
N GLU A 303 12.45 4.43 -2.88
CA GLU A 303 11.85 4.59 -4.21
C GLU A 303 10.92 5.79 -4.27
N ILE A 304 10.14 6.00 -3.21
CA ILE A 304 9.30 7.20 -3.08
C ILE A 304 10.15 8.45 -2.94
N GLU A 305 11.25 8.38 -2.18
CA GLU A 305 12.18 9.51 -2.04
C GLU A 305 12.83 9.90 -3.36
N ASP A 306 13.30 8.92 -4.14
CA ASP A 306 13.95 9.17 -5.44
C ASP A 306 12.97 9.81 -6.44
N ASP A 307 11.73 9.33 -6.48
CA ASP A 307 10.70 9.90 -7.35
C ASP A 307 10.29 11.32 -7.00
N LEU A 308 10.36 11.68 -5.72
CA LEU A 308 10.01 13.02 -5.29
C LEU A 308 11.17 14.03 -5.40
N LEU A 309 12.36 13.62 -5.86
CA LEU A 309 13.54 14.51 -5.96
C LEU A 309 13.32 15.72 -6.88
N ASP A 310 12.58 15.54 -7.98
CA ASP A 310 12.27 16.62 -8.92
C ASP A 310 10.88 17.26 -8.69
N GLY A 311 10.16 16.76 -7.69
CA GLY A 311 8.82 17.21 -7.30
C GLY A 311 7.70 16.74 -8.23
N LEU A 312 7.96 15.79 -9.14
CA LEU A 312 6.96 15.19 -10.02
C LEU A 312 6.72 13.74 -9.60
N ARG A 313 5.49 13.42 -9.22
CA ARG A 313 5.10 12.04 -8.91
C ARG A 313 5.02 11.17 -10.16
N GLY A 314 5.49 9.94 -10.04
CA GLY A 314 5.31 8.86 -11.00
C GLY A 314 6.17 9.02 -12.26
N ASN A 315 7.40 9.52 -12.13
CA ASN A 315 8.28 9.72 -13.28
C ASN A 315 9.63 8.97 -13.18
N SER A 316 9.88 8.25 -12.09
CA SER A 316 11.09 7.44 -11.86
C SER A 316 10.77 6.10 -11.13
N GLY A 317 11.60 5.67 -10.18
CA GLY A 317 11.39 4.46 -9.36
C GLY A 317 10.07 4.50 -8.58
N SER A 318 9.56 3.32 -8.20
CA SER A 318 8.29 3.24 -7.48
C SER A 318 8.12 1.87 -6.86
N PRO A 319 7.59 1.80 -5.62
CA PRO A 319 7.54 0.63 -4.75
C PRO A 319 6.56 -0.46 -5.21
N ILE A 320 6.07 -0.34 -6.44
CA ILE A 320 5.14 -1.31 -7.02
C ILE A 320 5.52 -1.61 -8.48
N ARG A 321 6.71 -1.27 -8.96
CA ARG A 321 7.12 -1.34 -10.36
C ARG A 321 8.16 -2.46 -10.59
N TYR A 322 8.74 -2.46 -11.78
CA TYR A 322 9.62 -3.52 -12.24
C TYR A 322 11.05 -3.34 -11.72
N ASP A 323 11.67 -4.46 -11.33
CA ASP A 323 13.09 -4.64 -10.96
C ASP A 323 14.05 -3.73 -11.73
N ASP A 324 14.43 -2.66 -11.06
CA ASP A 324 15.27 -1.63 -11.65
C ASP A 324 16.76 -1.93 -11.58
N ARG A 325 17.18 -3.09 -11.00
CA ARG A 325 18.59 -3.47 -10.73
C ARG A 325 19.39 -3.43 -12.03
N SER A 326 19.83 -2.23 -12.38
CA SER A 326 20.49 -1.95 -13.64
C SER A 326 21.96 -2.39 -13.51
N THR A 327 22.33 -3.41 -14.26
CA THR A 327 23.72 -3.89 -14.36
C THR A 327 24.65 -2.87 -15.00
#